data_AF-A0A182UDA1-F1
#
_entry.id   AF-A0A182UDA1-F1
#
_cell.length_a   1.000
_cell.length_b   1.000
_cell.length_c   1.000
_cell.angle_alpha   90.00
_cell.angle_beta   90.00
_cell.angle_gamma   90.00
#
_symmetry.space_group_name_H-M   'P 1'
#
loop_
_entity.id
_entity.type
_entity.pdbx_description
1 polymer ?
#
loop_
_entity_poly.entity_id
_entity_poly.type
_entity_poly.pdbx_seq_one_letter_code
_entity_poly.pdbx_strand_id
1 'polypeptide(L)'
;MAKVHITNVVVLDNPSSFLNPFQFELTFECIEELKEDLEWKMIYVGSAESEAFDQVLDTIYVGPVPEGRHIFVFQADPPNVSRIPEQDAVGVTVVLLTCSYRGQEFVRVGYFINNEYADPELRENPPLKPLFHKMTRNILASKPRVTRFKINWDDAPANGGVPGGPSNGLLMDGEEEVQPDEMGDGGHTNGGGGDDQQMVDGGSDSGSQQQHPHHPHHLHHPPGMLGAVHDDDNSIAMPATEMPEFNENSNSLAMEC
;
A
#
# COMPACT_ATOMS: atom_id res chain seq x y z
N MET A 1 -11.10 28.56 -6.30
CA MET A 1 -10.54 27.60 -7.28
C MET A 1 -9.32 26.96 -6.62
N ALA A 2 -8.97 25.70 -6.94
CA ALA A 2 -7.73 25.13 -6.40
C ALA A 2 -6.54 25.91 -6.97
N LYS A 3 -5.55 26.27 -6.15
CA LYS A 3 -4.35 26.99 -6.61
C LYS A 3 -3.27 26.03 -7.13
N VAL A 4 -3.35 24.75 -6.79
CA VAL A 4 -2.40 23.72 -7.19
C VAL A 4 -3.10 22.55 -7.87
N HIS A 5 -2.54 22.12 -9.00
CA HIS A 5 -3.02 20.98 -9.77
C HIS A 5 -1.89 19.99 -10.05
N ILE A 6 -2.05 18.74 -9.62
CA ILE A 6 -1.18 17.65 -10.06
C ILE A 6 -1.49 17.37 -11.53
N THR A 7 -0.48 17.48 -12.39
CA THR A 7 -0.59 17.27 -13.84
C THR A 7 -0.09 15.90 -14.27
N ASN A 8 0.94 15.36 -13.59
CA ASN A 8 1.45 14.02 -13.87
C ASN A 8 2.08 13.39 -12.62
N VAL A 9 2.00 12.06 -12.53
CA VAL A 9 2.71 11.26 -11.54
C VAL A 9 3.27 10.02 -12.24
N VAL A 10 4.60 9.93 -12.31
CA VAL A 10 5.28 8.80 -12.93
C VAL A 10 5.83 7.89 -11.83
N VAL A 11 5.45 6.62 -11.88
CA VAL A 11 6.00 5.59 -10.98
C VAL A 11 7.33 5.12 -11.57
N LEU A 12 8.41 5.27 -10.79
CA LEU A 12 9.75 4.83 -11.16
C LEU A 12 10.07 3.48 -10.49
N ASP A 13 11.07 2.76 -11.01
CA ASP A 13 11.52 1.45 -10.50
C ASP A 13 10.38 0.47 -10.21
N ASN A 14 9.59 0.14 -11.24
CA ASN A 14 8.40 -0.69 -11.11
C ASN A 14 8.24 -1.70 -12.28
N PRO A 15 8.01 -3.01 -12.01
CA PRO A 15 7.96 -3.65 -10.70
C PRO A 15 9.35 -3.72 -10.04
N SER A 16 9.40 -3.81 -8.70
CA SER A 16 10.65 -3.87 -7.93
C SER A 16 10.53 -4.78 -6.71
N SER A 17 11.64 -5.05 -6.03
CA SER A 17 11.63 -5.76 -4.74
C SER A 17 10.72 -5.03 -3.75
N PHE A 18 10.00 -5.77 -2.90
CA PHE A 18 9.18 -5.18 -1.84
C PHE A 18 9.98 -4.23 -0.93
N LEU A 19 11.24 -4.58 -0.68
CA LEU A 19 12.15 -3.83 0.20
C LEU A 19 12.89 -2.70 -0.53
N ASN A 20 12.63 -2.47 -1.83
CA ASN A 20 13.14 -1.28 -2.50
C ASN A 20 12.33 -0.04 -2.11
N PRO A 21 12.98 1.14 -2.04
CA PRO A 21 12.30 2.41 -1.89
C PRO A 21 11.20 2.61 -2.94
N PHE A 22 10.15 3.32 -2.56
CA PHE A 22 9.19 3.87 -3.51
C PHE A 22 9.78 5.10 -4.18
N GLN A 23 9.50 5.29 -5.47
CA GLN A 23 9.96 6.45 -6.21
C GLN A 23 8.85 6.96 -7.15
N PHE A 24 8.43 8.20 -6.93
CA PHE A 24 7.43 8.87 -7.76
C PHE A 24 7.99 10.19 -8.28
N GLU A 25 8.01 10.40 -9.59
CA GLU A 25 8.23 11.72 -10.15
C GLU A 25 6.89 12.46 -10.25
N LEU A 26 6.75 13.54 -9.48
CA LEU A 26 5.55 14.36 -9.43
C LEU A 26 5.74 15.60 -10.27
N THR A 27 4.78 15.86 -11.16
CA THR A 27 4.62 17.15 -11.84
C THR A 27 3.35 17.82 -11.33
N PHE A 28 3.46 19.05 -10.87
CA PHE A 28 2.29 19.86 -10.52
C PHE A 28 2.44 21.29 -11.05
N GLU A 29 1.30 21.96 -11.20
CA GLU A 29 1.20 23.35 -11.61
C GLU A 29 0.60 24.16 -10.48
N CYS A 30 1.24 25.30 -10.19
CA CYS A 30 0.80 26.29 -9.22
C CYS A 30 0.30 27.51 -10.01
N ILE A 31 -0.98 27.85 -9.89
CA ILE A 31 -1.62 28.95 -10.62
C ILE A 31 -1.30 30.30 -9.97
N GLU A 32 -1.04 30.31 -8.67
CA GLU A 32 -0.73 31.52 -7.90
C GLU A 32 0.28 31.15 -6.81
N GLU A 33 1.22 32.05 -6.53
CA GLU A 33 2.24 31.85 -5.50
C GLU A 33 1.63 31.47 -4.13
N LEU A 34 2.12 30.38 -3.54
CA LEU A 34 1.76 29.97 -2.19
C LEU A 34 2.76 30.50 -1.17
N LYS A 35 2.23 31.05 -0.07
CA LYS A 35 3.02 31.64 1.01
C LYS A 35 3.53 30.63 2.03
N GLU A 36 2.84 29.49 2.14
CA GLU A 36 3.21 28.38 3.01
C GLU A 36 3.56 27.14 2.21
N ASP A 37 4.12 26.16 2.91
CA ASP A 37 4.58 24.92 2.29
C ASP A 37 3.41 24.00 1.96
N LEU A 38 3.54 23.30 0.84
CA LEU A 38 2.77 22.10 0.57
C LEU A 38 3.37 20.94 1.38
N GLU A 39 2.54 20.27 2.16
CA GLU A 39 2.90 19.04 2.85
C GLU A 39 2.52 17.84 1.97
N TRP A 40 3.51 17.10 1.51
CA TRP A 40 3.32 15.85 0.80
C TRP A 40 3.61 14.67 1.71
N LYS A 41 2.71 13.68 1.72
CA LYS A 41 2.92 12.42 2.45
C LYS A 41 2.78 11.24 1.52
N MET A 42 3.67 10.27 1.69
CA MET A 42 3.55 8.96 1.08
C MET A 42 3.09 7.98 2.15
N ILE A 43 1.96 7.32 1.93
CA ILE A 43 1.31 6.47 2.92
C ILE A 43 1.08 5.08 2.33
N TYR A 44 1.63 4.06 2.96
CA TYR A 44 1.36 2.67 2.62
C TYR A 44 0.22 2.14 3.48
N VAL A 45 -0.79 1.55 2.84
CA VAL A 45 -1.92 0.93 3.53
C VAL A 45 -1.50 -0.45 4.00
N GLY A 46 -1.39 -0.63 5.32
CA GLY A 46 -0.92 -1.90 5.89
C GLY A 46 -1.98 -3.00 5.90
N SER A 47 -3.26 -2.62 5.94
CA SER A 47 -4.41 -3.52 5.90
C SER A 47 -5.62 -2.79 5.35
N ALA A 48 -6.42 -3.46 4.50
CA ALA A 48 -7.66 -2.89 3.99
C ALA A 48 -8.75 -2.75 5.07
N GLU A 49 -8.62 -3.47 6.19
CA GLU A 49 -9.63 -3.52 7.24
C GLU A 49 -9.46 -2.40 8.28
N SER A 50 -8.28 -1.79 8.37
CA SER A 50 -7.98 -0.84 9.44
C SER A 50 -6.83 0.11 9.10
N GLU A 51 -7.13 1.42 9.14
CA GLU A 51 -6.16 2.51 8.99
C GLU A 51 -5.10 2.53 10.10
N ALA A 52 -5.29 1.80 11.21
CA ALA A 52 -4.28 1.69 12.28
C ALA A 52 -2.95 1.05 11.80
N PHE A 53 -3.00 0.31 10.69
CA PHE A 53 -1.83 -0.29 10.07
C PHE A 53 -1.19 0.59 9.00
N ASP A 54 -1.77 1.75 8.70
CA ASP A 54 -1.20 2.69 7.74
C ASP A 54 0.14 3.20 8.23
N GLN A 55 1.06 3.33 7.28
CA GLN A 55 2.42 3.74 7.52
C GLN A 55 2.72 4.94 6.65
N VAL A 56 2.92 6.10 7.28
CA VAL A 56 3.52 7.25 6.60
C VAL A 56 4.99 6.90 6.36
N LEU A 57 5.34 6.65 5.10
CA LEU A 57 6.68 6.27 4.68
C LEU A 57 7.62 7.48 4.70
N ASP A 58 7.13 8.63 4.22
CA ASP A 58 7.85 9.89 4.29
C ASP A 58 6.89 11.09 4.25
N THR A 59 7.34 12.23 4.75
CA THR A 59 6.67 13.52 4.70
C THR A 59 7.66 14.58 4.28
N ILE A 60 7.36 15.28 3.19
CA ILE A 60 8.19 16.38 2.69
C ILE A 60 7.38 17.68 2.64
N TYR A 61 8.08 18.80 2.81
CA TYR A 61 7.53 20.13 2.70
C TYR A 61 8.12 20.82 1.47
N VAL A 62 7.26 21.36 0.62
CA VAL A 62 7.67 22.07 -0.60
C VAL A 62 7.14 23.49 -0.51
N GLY A 63 8.03 24.44 -0.22
CA GLY A 63 7.71 25.86 -0.24
C GLY A 63 8.89 26.79 0.03
N PRO A 64 8.71 28.12 -0.15
CA PRO A 64 7.53 28.75 -0.78
C PRO A 64 7.38 28.32 -2.25
N VAL A 65 6.15 28.25 -2.76
CA VAL A 65 5.86 27.69 -4.10
C VAL A 65 5.50 28.80 -5.08
N PRO A 66 6.40 29.19 -6.00
CA PRO A 66 6.09 30.17 -7.04
C PRO A 66 5.00 29.69 -8.00
N GLU A 67 4.38 30.62 -8.70
CA GLU A 67 3.54 30.31 -9.85
C GLU A 67 4.35 29.57 -10.93
N GLY A 68 3.73 28.60 -11.58
CA GLY A 68 4.30 27.84 -12.69
C GLY A 68 4.29 26.32 -12.46
N ARG A 69 5.03 25.63 -13.34
CA ARG A 69 5.12 24.17 -13.34
C ARG A 69 6.36 23.70 -12.57
N HIS A 70 6.15 22.75 -11.67
CA HIS A 70 7.17 22.18 -10.80
C HIS A 70 7.26 20.67 -10.99
N ILE A 71 8.49 20.14 -10.90
CA ILE A 71 8.77 18.70 -11.01
C ILE A 71 9.76 18.33 -9.91
N PHE A 72 9.51 17.23 -9.22
CA PHE A 72 10.46 16.65 -8.28
C PHE A 72 10.25 15.14 -8.13
N VAL A 73 11.27 14.45 -7.63
CA VAL A 73 11.19 13.01 -7.29
C VAL A 73 10.91 12.89 -5.79
N PHE A 74 9.81 12.23 -5.46
CA PHE A 74 9.45 11.84 -4.10
C PHE A 74 9.84 10.38 -3.87
N GLN A 75 10.88 10.17 -3.07
CA GLN A 75 11.37 8.85 -2.71
C GLN A 75 11.13 8.60 -1.22
N ALA A 76 10.70 7.38 -0.87
CA ALA A 76 10.54 6.96 0.51
C ALA A 76 10.99 5.51 0.72
N ASP A 77 11.49 5.21 1.91
CA ASP A 77 11.86 3.85 2.32
C ASP A 77 10.63 2.90 2.31
N PRO A 78 10.83 1.59 2.15
CA PRO A 78 9.74 0.61 2.20
C PRO A 78 9.02 0.62 3.57
N PRO A 79 7.77 0.15 3.65
CA PRO A 79 7.05 0.03 4.92
C PRO A 79 7.76 -0.92 5.88
N ASN A 80 7.55 -0.69 7.19
CA ASN A 80 8.01 -1.61 8.21
C ASN A 80 7.15 -2.88 8.18
N VAL A 81 7.77 -3.98 7.77
CA VAL A 81 7.15 -5.30 7.62
C VAL A 81 6.55 -5.86 8.91
N SER A 82 7.08 -5.47 10.08
CA SER A 82 6.55 -5.94 11.38
C SER A 82 5.20 -5.32 11.76
N ARG A 83 4.81 -4.24 11.08
CA ARG A 83 3.51 -3.57 11.27
C ARG A 83 2.47 -4.01 10.25
N ILE A 84 2.81 -4.91 9.32
CA ILE A 84 1.89 -5.43 8.31
C ILE A 84 1.31 -6.76 8.84
N PRO A 85 -0.01 -6.90 8.93
CA PRO A 85 -0.63 -8.18 9.28
C PRO A 85 -0.23 -9.29 8.28
N GLU A 86 0.04 -10.49 8.78
CA GLU A 86 0.55 -11.59 7.93
C GLU A 86 -0.39 -11.94 6.78
N GLN A 87 -1.71 -11.83 6.99
CA GLN A 87 -2.74 -12.08 5.99
C GLN A 87 -2.79 -11.02 4.87
N ASP A 88 -2.31 -9.80 5.15
CA ASP A 88 -2.35 -8.66 4.22
C ASP A 88 -1.00 -8.44 3.49
N ALA A 89 0.02 -9.21 3.85
CA ALA A 89 1.36 -9.05 3.29
C ALA A 89 1.45 -9.43 1.81
N VAL A 90 0.76 -10.50 1.40
CA VAL A 90 0.71 -10.99 0.00
C VAL A 90 -0.63 -10.60 -0.60
N GLY A 91 -0.62 -10.11 -1.84
CA GLY A 91 -1.82 -9.71 -2.56
C GLY A 91 -1.91 -8.21 -2.77
N VAL A 92 -3.13 -7.70 -2.85
CA VAL A 92 -3.39 -6.32 -3.26
C VAL A 92 -3.49 -5.39 -2.06
N THR A 93 -2.75 -4.28 -2.12
CA THR A 93 -2.88 -3.15 -1.18
C THR A 93 -2.79 -1.82 -1.94
N VAL A 94 -2.64 -0.69 -1.24
CA VAL A 94 -2.62 0.66 -1.80
C VAL A 94 -1.45 1.48 -1.24
N VAL A 95 -0.85 2.32 -2.08
CA VAL A 95 -0.05 3.48 -1.64
C VAL A 95 -0.77 4.77 -2.01
N LEU A 96 -0.78 5.73 -1.09
CA LEU A 96 -1.41 7.03 -1.23
C LEU A 96 -0.34 8.12 -1.23
N LEU A 97 -0.44 9.05 -2.18
CA LEU A 97 0.26 10.32 -2.17
C LEU A 97 -0.77 11.40 -1.82
N THR A 98 -0.66 11.99 -0.64
CA THR A 98 -1.54 13.09 -0.22
C THR A 98 -0.78 14.39 -0.28
N CYS A 99 -1.44 15.46 -0.72
CA CYS A 99 -0.91 16.81 -0.65
C CYS A 99 -1.88 17.69 0.16
N SER A 100 -1.32 18.39 1.14
CA SER A 100 -2.04 19.30 2.03
C SER A 100 -1.44 20.69 1.95
N TYR A 101 -2.29 21.70 2.09
CA TYR A 101 -1.88 23.09 2.27
C TYR A 101 -2.54 23.59 3.55
N ARG A 102 -1.76 24.19 4.47
CA ARG A 102 -2.26 24.67 5.78
C ARG A 102 -3.00 23.60 6.58
N GLY A 103 -2.47 22.37 6.56
CA GLY A 103 -3.07 21.22 7.23
C GLY A 103 -4.39 20.71 6.64
N GLN A 104 -4.83 21.26 5.50
CA GLN A 104 -6.01 20.78 4.78
C GLN A 104 -5.58 19.99 3.54
N GLU A 105 -5.91 18.70 3.51
CA GLU A 105 -5.70 17.84 2.34
C GLU A 105 -6.60 18.29 1.20
N PHE A 106 -6.03 18.56 0.02
CA PHE A 106 -6.79 18.97 -1.17
C PHE A 106 -6.70 17.96 -2.32
N VAL A 107 -5.74 17.04 -2.27
CA VAL A 107 -5.62 15.98 -3.28
C VAL A 107 -4.98 14.73 -2.69
N ARG A 108 -5.50 13.59 -3.14
CA ARG A 108 -5.01 12.25 -2.83
C ARG A 108 -4.90 11.46 -4.13
N VAL A 109 -3.74 10.87 -4.39
CA VAL A 109 -3.49 9.99 -5.52
C VAL A 109 -3.17 8.61 -4.97
N GLY A 110 -4.07 7.65 -5.19
CA GLY A 110 -3.91 6.26 -4.77
C GLY A 110 -3.50 5.35 -5.93
N TYR A 111 -2.56 4.45 -5.66
CA TYR A 111 -2.18 3.38 -6.58
C TYR A 111 -2.41 2.01 -5.93
N PHE A 112 -3.03 1.10 -6.67
CA PHE A 112 -3.04 -0.30 -6.28
C PHE A 112 -1.63 -0.88 -6.40
N ILE A 113 -1.28 -1.71 -5.44
CA ILE A 113 -0.03 -2.46 -5.36
C ILE A 113 -0.41 -3.92 -5.34
N ASN A 114 0.22 -4.74 -6.19
CA ASN A 114 0.20 -6.19 -6.07
C ASN A 114 1.54 -6.68 -5.55
N ASN A 115 1.52 -7.30 -4.37
CA ASN A 115 2.67 -7.93 -3.73
C ASN A 115 2.60 -9.44 -3.97
N GLU A 116 3.57 -9.99 -4.69
CA GLU A 116 3.58 -11.41 -5.03
C GLU A 116 4.97 -12.03 -4.92
N TYR A 117 5.04 -13.34 -4.68
CA TYR A 117 6.30 -14.06 -4.75
C TYR A 117 6.71 -14.27 -6.21
N ALA A 118 7.97 -14.01 -6.52
CA ALA A 118 8.52 -14.31 -7.84
C ALA A 118 8.58 -15.83 -8.11
N ASP A 119 8.76 -16.63 -7.05
CA ASP A 119 8.86 -18.09 -7.10
C ASP A 119 7.46 -18.74 -7.25
N PRO A 120 7.20 -19.54 -8.31
CA PRO A 120 5.94 -20.27 -8.47
C PRO A 120 5.58 -21.17 -7.29
N GLU A 121 6.55 -21.84 -6.67
CA GLU A 121 6.27 -22.77 -5.57
C GLU A 121 5.74 -22.03 -4.34
N LEU A 122 6.28 -20.84 -4.06
CA LEU A 122 5.83 -19.96 -2.98
C LEU A 122 4.48 -19.31 -3.29
N ARG A 123 4.09 -19.19 -4.56
CA ARG A 123 2.75 -18.71 -4.94
C ARG A 123 1.70 -19.79 -4.75
N GLU A 124 2.00 -21.02 -5.13
CA GLU A 124 1.08 -22.16 -4.94
C GLU A 124 0.97 -22.57 -3.47
N ASN A 125 2.08 -22.49 -2.73
CA ASN A 125 2.16 -22.89 -1.33
C ASN A 125 2.81 -21.77 -0.49
N PRO A 126 2.07 -20.67 -0.21
CA PRO A 126 2.62 -19.57 0.56
C PRO A 126 2.97 -20.01 1.99
N PRO A 127 4.15 -19.62 2.51
CA PRO A 127 4.52 -19.91 3.88
C PRO A 127 3.60 -19.16 4.85
N LEU A 128 3.39 -19.73 6.05
CA LEU A 128 2.56 -19.11 7.09
C LEU A 128 3.09 -17.72 7.48
N LYS A 129 4.42 -17.57 7.56
CA LYS A 129 5.08 -16.29 7.78
C LYS A 129 5.53 -15.70 6.44
N PRO A 130 5.12 -14.47 6.09
CA PRO A 130 5.51 -13.84 4.84
C PRO A 130 7.03 -13.64 4.70
N LEU A 131 7.57 -13.93 3.51
CA LEU A 131 8.98 -13.76 3.19
C LEU A 131 9.18 -12.53 2.31
N PHE A 132 9.12 -11.33 2.91
CA PHE A 132 9.20 -10.05 2.18
C PHE A 132 10.43 -9.88 1.27
N HIS A 133 11.57 -10.51 1.61
CA HIS A 133 12.78 -10.48 0.77
C HIS A 133 12.67 -11.27 -0.54
N LYS A 134 11.66 -12.14 -0.69
CA LYS A 134 11.35 -12.89 -1.93
C LYS A 134 10.15 -12.31 -2.67
N MET A 135 9.61 -11.19 -2.19
CA MET A 135 8.40 -10.58 -2.70
C MET A 135 8.75 -9.47 -3.68
N THR A 136 8.03 -9.44 -4.79
CA THR A 136 8.05 -8.38 -5.78
C THR A 136 6.80 -7.54 -5.58
N ARG A 137 6.98 -6.22 -5.62
CA ARG A 137 5.94 -5.21 -5.56
C ARG A 137 5.70 -4.67 -6.97
N ASN A 138 4.45 -4.73 -7.42
CA ASN A 138 4.03 -4.13 -8.68
C ASN A 138 2.94 -3.08 -8.44
N ILE A 139 3.27 -1.82 -8.68
CA ILE A 139 2.36 -0.68 -8.59
C ILE A 139 1.61 -0.56 -9.93
N LEU A 140 0.28 -0.56 -9.90
CA LEU A 140 -0.57 -0.39 -11.08
C LEU A 140 -0.58 1.08 -11.53
N ALA A 141 0.52 1.52 -12.12
CA ALA A 141 0.77 2.91 -12.52
C ALA A 141 -0.25 3.44 -13.56
N SER A 142 -0.87 2.56 -14.35
CA SER A 142 -1.79 2.94 -15.44
C SER A 142 -3.18 3.36 -14.98
N LYS A 143 -3.57 3.06 -13.73
CA LYS A 143 -4.92 3.33 -13.21
C LYS A 143 -4.87 4.00 -11.83
N PRO A 144 -4.28 5.21 -11.71
CA PRO A 144 -4.32 5.95 -10.47
C PRO A 144 -5.76 6.32 -10.09
N ARG A 145 -6.03 6.39 -8.79
CA ARG A 145 -7.29 6.91 -8.24
C ARG A 145 -7.03 8.28 -7.65
N VAL A 146 -7.59 9.31 -8.27
CA VAL A 146 -7.41 10.69 -7.84
C VAL A 146 -8.68 11.16 -7.14
N THR A 147 -8.54 11.60 -5.89
CA THR A 147 -9.61 12.24 -5.12
C THR A 147 -9.18 13.68 -4.82
N ARG A 148 -10.09 14.63 -5.01
CA ARG A 148 -9.84 16.06 -4.80
C ARG A 148 -10.81 16.61 -3.76
N PHE A 149 -10.30 17.45 -2.88
CA PHE A 149 -11.07 18.08 -1.82
C PHE A 149 -11.00 19.60 -1.97
N LYS A 150 -12.10 20.28 -1.64
CA LYS A 150 -12.13 21.75 -1.60
C LYS A 150 -11.56 22.20 -0.26
N ILE A 151 -10.58 23.10 -0.31
CA ILE A 151 -9.94 23.68 0.89
C ILE A 151 -9.97 25.21 0.83
N ASN A 152 -9.70 25.85 1.97
CA ASN A 152 -9.45 27.28 2.02
C ASN A 152 -7.97 27.58 1.70
N TRP A 153 -7.71 28.35 0.65
CA TRP A 153 -6.37 28.69 0.16
C TRP A 153 -5.85 30.04 0.70
N ASP A 154 -6.73 30.89 1.20
CA ASP A 154 -6.40 32.24 1.67
C ASP A 154 -6.55 32.33 3.20
N ASP A 155 -5.99 33.39 3.80
CA ASP A 155 -6.09 33.67 5.25
C ASP A 155 -7.49 34.07 5.73
N ALA A 156 -8.51 33.91 4.90
CA ALA A 156 -9.87 34.23 5.31
C ALA A 156 -10.22 33.39 6.56
N PRO A 157 -10.49 34.02 7.72
CA PRO A 157 -10.96 33.27 8.87
C PRO A 157 -12.22 32.53 8.44
N ALA A 158 -12.31 31.24 8.77
CA ALA A 158 -13.54 30.48 8.64
C ALA A 158 -14.61 31.17 9.49
N ASN A 159 -15.28 32.16 8.91
CA ASN A 159 -16.27 32.97 9.60
C ASN A 159 -17.49 32.10 9.87
N GLY A 160 -17.56 31.55 11.09
CA GLY A 160 -18.76 31.50 11.91
C GLY A 160 -20.04 30.90 11.31
N GLY A 161 -19.95 30.01 10.33
CA GLY A 161 -21.09 29.22 9.87
C GLY A 161 -21.41 28.12 10.87
N VAL A 162 -22.47 28.33 11.64
CA VAL A 162 -23.12 27.44 12.63
C VAL A 162 -22.97 25.93 12.32
N PRO A 163 -22.62 25.06 13.30
CA PRO A 163 -22.54 23.62 13.08
C PRO A 163 -23.94 23.04 12.88
N GLY A 164 -24.25 22.60 11.67
CA GLY A 164 -25.52 21.98 11.31
C GLY A 164 -25.35 20.73 10.46
N GLY A 165 -25.17 19.57 11.11
CA GLY A 165 -25.53 18.24 10.60
C GLY A 165 -24.52 17.51 9.70
N PRO A 166 -24.46 16.17 9.74
CA PRO A 166 -23.59 15.37 8.87
C PRO A 166 -24.27 15.24 7.50
N SER A 167 -23.79 15.97 6.50
CA SER A 167 -24.11 15.69 5.11
C SER A 167 -22.93 14.99 4.46
N ASN A 168 -22.98 13.66 4.44
CA ASN A 168 -22.22 12.84 3.49
C ASN A 168 -22.63 13.26 2.07
N GLY A 169 -21.88 14.17 1.47
CA GLY A 169 -22.01 14.59 0.09
C GLY A 169 -20.82 14.10 -0.72
N LEU A 170 -20.80 12.80 -1.05
CA LEU A 170 -19.96 12.29 -2.12
C LEU A 170 -20.49 12.88 -3.44
N LEU A 171 -19.83 13.90 -3.96
CA LEU A 171 -20.04 14.32 -5.34
C LEU A 171 -19.17 13.41 -6.22
N MET A 172 -19.80 12.38 -6.78
CA MET A 172 -19.21 11.60 -7.86
C MET A 172 -19.43 12.37 -9.16
N ASP A 173 -18.42 13.11 -9.63
CA ASP A 173 -18.41 13.59 -11.01
C ASP A 173 -18.12 12.37 -11.90
N GLY A 174 -19.20 11.74 -12.36
CA GLY A 174 -19.18 10.72 -13.39
C GLY A 174 -19.24 11.35 -14.77
N GLU A 175 -18.08 11.52 -15.39
CA GLU A 175 -17.98 11.64 -16.85
C GLU A 175 -17.84 10.23 -17.44
N GLU A 176 -18.99 9.59 -17.66
CA GLU A 176 -19.10 8.32 -18.37
C GLU A 176 -19.47 8.63 -19.83
N GLU A 177 -18.48 8.66 -20.72
CA GLU A 177 -18.71 8.64 -22.17
C GLU A 177 -19.24 7.26 -22.57
N VAL A 178 -20.56 7.16 -22.75
CA VAL A 178 -21.20 6.00 -23.38
C VAL A 178 -21.29 6.24 -24.88
N GLN A 179 -20.54 5.46 -25.66
CA GLN A 179 -20.71 5.39 -27.12
C GLN A 179 -22.06 4.71 -27.43
N PRO A 180 -22.88 5.23 -28.35
CA PRO A 180 -24.10 4.55 -28.75
C PRO A 180 -23.79 3.43 -29.75
N ASP A 181 -23.96 2.18 -29.33
CA ASP A 181 -24.07 1.05 -30.26
C ASP A 181 -25.44 1.09 -30.94
N GLU A 182 -25.43 1.22 -32.27
CA GLU A 182 -26.60 1.06 -33.14
C GLU A 182 -27.12 -0.38 -33.07
N MET A 183 -28.33 -0.57 -32.54
CA MET A 183 -29.07 -1.83 -32.67
C MET A 183 -30.36 -1.58 -33.45
N GLY A 184 -30.36 -2.16 -34.66
CA GLY A 184 -31.45 -2.13 -35.62
C GLY A 184 -32.68 -2.94 -35.18
N ASP A 185 -33.78 -2.47 -35.76
CA ASP A 185 -35.18 -2.86 -35.65
C ASP A 185 -35.52 -4.31 -36.06
N GLY A 186 -36.45 -4.91 -35.32
CA GLY A 186 -37.67 -5.52 -35.89
C GLY A 186 -37.63 -6.97 -36.43
N GLY A 187 -38.39 -7.87 -35.78
CA GLY A 187 -38.82 -9.12 -36.43
C GLY A 187 -39.54 -10.15 -35.54
N HIS A 188 -40.87 -10.19 -35.63
CA HIS A 188 -41.80 -11.16 -35.02
C HIS A 188 -41.63 -12.65 -35.47
N THR A 189 -41.92 -13.62 -34.58
CA THR A 189 -43.11 -14.54 -34.61
C THR A 189 -42.91 -15.90 -33.89
N ASN A 190 -43.80 -16.16 -32.93
CA ASN A 190 -44.63 -17.35 -32.66
C ASN A 190 -44.10 -18.81 -32.73
N GLY A 191 -44.38 -19.60 -31.67
CA GLY A 191 -45.06 -20.90 -31.81
C GLY A 191 -44.40 -22.20 -31.28
N GLY A 192 -44.83 -22.68 -30.10
CA GLY A 192 -45.51 -23.99 -29.89
C GLY A 192 -44.76 -25.33 -29.77
N GLY A 193 -45.07 -26.06 -28.67
CA GLY A 193 -45.13 -27.55 -28.53
C GLY A 193 -43.82 -28.25 -28.15
N GLY A 194 -43.67 -28.86 -26.95
CA GLY A 194 -44.17 -30.19 -26.53
C GLY A 194 -43.02 -31.22 -26.67
N ASP A 195 -42.78 -32.28 -25.90
CA ASP A 195 -43.26 -32.93 -24.68
C ASP A 195 -42.13 -33.93 -24.27
N ASP A 196 -42.21 -34.48 -23.05
CA ASP A 196 -41.66 -35.78 -22.60
C ASP A 196 -40.13 -36.02 -22.49
N GLN A 197 -39.62 -36.14 -21.25
CA GLN A 197 -39.50 -37.46 -20.55
C GLN A 197 -38.83 -37.37 -19.15
N GLN A 198 -39.67 -37.55 -18.13
CA GLN A 198 -39.57 -38.48 -16.96
C GLN A 198 -38.58 -39.68 -17.13
N MET A 199 -37.93 -40.35 -16.16
CA MET A 199 -37.78 -40.40 -14.69
C MET A 199 -36.34 -40.97 -14.41
N VAL A 200 -35.77 -41.07 -13.21
CA VAL A 200 -36.08 -42.05 -12.15
C VAL A 200 -35.45 -41.60 -10.82
N ASP A 201 -36.27 -41.78 -9.79
CA ASP A 201 -36.15 -41.50 -8.37
C ASP A 201 -35.56 -42.71 -7.59
N GLY A 202 -35.19 -42.47 -6.33
CA GLY A 202 -35.16 -43.47 -5.26
C GLY A 202 -33.76 -43.93 -4.85
N GLY A 203 -33.31 -43.84 -3.60
CA GLY A 203 -34.01 -43.53 -2.36
C GLY A 203 -33.52 -44.48 -1.24
N SER A 204 -33.23 -43.91 -0.06
CA SER A 204 -33.31 -44.55 1.28
C SER A 204 -32.28 -45.68 1.59
N ASP A 205 -31.80 -45.95 2.81
CA ASP A 205 -32.35 -45.82 4.16
C ASP A 205 -31.25 -46.12 5.23
N SER A 206 -31.51 -45.67 6.49
CA SER A 206 -31.12 -46.16 7.84
C SER A 206 -29.73 -46.75 8.16
N GLY A 207 -29.13 -46.66 9.37
CA GLY A 207 -29.54 -46.20 10.69
C GLY A 207 -28.47 -46.53 11.77
N SER A 208 -28.83 -46.33 13.05
CA SER A 208 -28.17 -46.72 14.34
C SER A 208 -26.94 -45.91 14.82
N GLN A 209 -26.99 -45.15 15.93
CA GLN A 209 -27.08 -45.46 17.38
C GLN A 209 -25.75 -45.78 18.09
N GLN A 210 -25.44 -44.95 19.10
CA GLN A 210 -24.90 -45.28 20.44
C GLN A 210 -23.46 -45.82 20.61
N GLN A 211 -22.62 -45.10 21.38
CA GLN A 211 -22.28 -45.32 22.81
C GLN A 211 -20.89 -44.75 23.21
N HIS A 212 -20.72 -44.61 24.52
CA HIS A 212 -19.83 -43.72 25.28
C HIS A 212 -18.55 -44.47 25.80
N PRO A 213 -17.72 -43.93 26.73
CA PRO A 213 -16.23 -43.97 26.69
C PRO A 213 -15.56 -44.92 27.70
N HIS A 214 -14.26 -45.19 27.56
CA HIS A 214 -13.41 -45.73 28.64
C HIS A 214 -11.93 -45.27 28.55
N HIS A 215 -11.49 -44.50 29.54
CA HIS A 215 -10.13 -44.46 30.12
C HIS A 215 -9.99 -45.67 31.11
N PRO A 216 -8.84 -46.07 31.73
CA PRO A 216 -7.71 -45.21 32.17
C PRO A 216 -6.28 -45.86 32.32
N HIS A 217 -5.32 -45.04 32.82
CA HIS A 217 -4.16 -45.37 33.70
C HIS A 217 -2.96 -46.18 33.11
N HIS A 218 -1.67 -45.90 33.35
CA HIS A 218 -0.93 -45.49 34.56
C HIS A 218 0.56 -45.08 34.27
N LEU A 219 1.11 -44.16 35.10
CA LEU A 219 2.51 -44.06 35.64
C LEU A 219 3.67 -43.81 34.65
N HIS A 220 4.74 -43.03 34.88
CA HIS A 220 5.44 -42.51 36.07
C HIS A 220 6.41 -41.38 35.62
N HIS A 221 6.62 -40.36 36.46
CA HIS A 221 7.80 -39.46 36.51
C HIS A 221 8.40 -39.64 37.93
N PRO A 222 9.51 -38.99 38.36
CA PRO A 222 10.85 -38.66 37.80
C PRO A 222 11.92 -39.21 38.83
N PRO A 223 13.08 -38.61 39.24
CA PRO A 223 13.91 -37.44 38.85
C PRO A 223 15.40 -37.81 38.55
N GLY A 224 16.24 -37.02 37.87
CA GLY A 224 16.92 -35.79 38.29
C GLY A 224 18.24 -36.08 39.06
N MET A 225 19.42 -35.68 38.53
CA MET A 225 20.54 -35.03 39.27
C MET A 225 21.91 -35.04 38.52
N LEU A 226 22.49 -33.83 38.46
CA LEU A 226 23.87 -33.41 38.79
C LEU A 226 25.11 -33.75 37.95
N GLY A 227 25.88 -32.67 37.67
CA GLY A 227 27.34 -32.61 37.57
C GLY A 227 27.88 -32.72 36.13
N ALA A 228 28.88 -31.97 35.66
CA ALA A 228 29.79 -31.03 36.28
C ALA A 228 30.56 -30.28 35.15
N VAL A 229 31.02 -29.07 35.45
CA VAL A 229 32.18 -28.34 34.90
C VAL A 229 32.93 -28.90 33.68
N HIS A 230 33.11 -28.06 32.65
CA HIS A 230 34.40 -27.83 31.99
C HIS A 230 34.48 -26.37 31.55
N ASP A 231 35.43 -25.66 32.15
CA ASP A 231 36.05 -24.47 31.61
C ASP A 231 36.81 -24.85 30.33
N ASP A 232 36.61 -24.12 29.24
CA ASP A 232 37.62 -23.98 28.19
C ASP A 232 37.55 -22.56 27.64
N ASP A 233 38.52 -21.80 28.12
CA ASP A 233 39.01 -20.53 27.62
C ASP A 233 39.46 -20.69 26.16
N ASN A 234 38.79 -20.01 25.24
CA ASN A 234 39.32 -19.82 23.89
C ASN A 234 39.05 -18.39 23.42
N SER A 235 39.70 -17.44 24.08
CA SER A 235 39.94 -16.11 23.52
C SER A 235 40.94 -16.20 22.36
N ILE A 236 40.45 -16.29 21.13
CA ILE A 236 41.21 -15.89 19.94
C ILE A 236 40.81 -14.46 19.59
N ALA A 237 41.66 -13.53 20.00
CA ALA A 237 41.71 -12.16 19.49
C ALA A 237 42.76 -12.11 18.37
N MET A 238 42.36 -11.65 17.19
CA MET A 238 43.24 -11.24 16.07
C MET A 238 42.47 -10.21 15.20
N PRO A 239 43.15 -9.32 14.46
CA PRO A 239 43.45 -7.96 14.92
C PRO A 239 42.59 -6.92 14.18
N ALA A 240 42.60 -5.69 14.71
CA ALA A 240 42.04 -4.52 14.04
C ALA A 240 42.71 -4.30 12.68
N THR A 241 41.91 -4.28 11.62
CA THR A 241 42.35 -3.83 10.29
C THR A 241 42.35 -2.29 10.30
N GLU A 242 43.55 -1.72 10.22
CA GLU A 242 43.80 -0.29 10.07
C GLU A 242 43.13 0.25 8.80
N MET A 243 42.39 1.35 8.95
CA MET A 243 41.97 2.21 7.84
C MET A 243 43.17 3.06 7.39
N PRO A 244 43.46 3.18 6.08
CA PRO A 244 44.44 4.14 5.62
C PRO A 244 43.84 5.55 5.65
N GLU A 245 44.41 6.42 6.50
CA GLU A 245 44.27 7.87 6.47
C GLU A 245 44.72 8.40 5.09
N PHE A 246 43.81 9.00 4.33
CA PHE A 246 44.18 9.86 3.21
C PHE A 246 44.18 11.32 3.66
N ASN A 247 45.40 11.75 3.99
CA ASN A 247 45.96 13.08 4.10
C ASN A 247 45.14 14.22 3.47
N GLU A 248 44.61 15.10 4.32
CA GLU A 248 44.34 16.49 3.97
C GLU A 248 45.66 17.23 3.73
N ASN A 249 45.71 18.03 2.66
CA ASN A 249 46.28 19.38 2.60
C ASN A 249 47.05 19.63 1.28
N SER A 250 46.46 20.42 0.39
CA SER A 250 47.09 21.64 -0.12
C SER A 250 46.19 22.43 -1.08
N ASN A 251 45.82 23.62 -0.61
CA ASN A 251 45.78 24.90 -1.32
C ASN A 251 44.87 25.10 -2.55
N SER A 252 43.79 25.86 -2.30
CA SER A 252 43.63 27.25 -2.76
C SER A 252 44.27 27.63 -4.11
N LEU A 253 43.44 28.03 -5.07
CA LEU A 253 43.63 29.29 -5.82
C LEU A 253 42.33 29.77 -6.50
N ALA A 254 41.90 31.00 -6.13
CA ALA A 254 41.27 32.10 -6.90
C ALA A 254 40.41 31.76 -8.15
N MET A 255 39.14 32.20 -8.27
CA MET A 255 38.61 33.57 -8.41
C MET A 255 39.17 34.35 -9.63
N GLU A 256 38.24 34.92 -10.41
CA GLU A 256 38.35 35.88 -11.53
C GLU A 256 38.49 35.35 -12.97
N CYS A 257 37.36 35.27 -13.68
CA CYS A 257 36.97 36.09 -14.86
C CYS A 257 35.80 35.43 -15.60
#